data_AF-A0A522H0S9-F1
#
_entry.id   AF-A0A522H0S9-F1
#
_cell.length_a   1.000
_cell.length_b   1.000
_cell.length_c   1.000
_cell.angle_alpha   90.00
_cell.angle_beta   90.00
_cell.angle_gamma   90.00
#
_symmetry.space_group_name_H-M   'P 1'
#
loop_
_entity.id
_entity.type
_entity.pdbx_description
1 polymer ?
#
loop_
_entity_poly.entity_id
_entity_poly.type
_entity_poly.pdbx_seq_one_letter_code
_entity_poly.pdbx_strand_id
1 'polypeptide(L)' 'MPTENRTARLTILIDPRKKTVLERLCAGDDTTPSQVVRQLIRDYIEQKSGHS' A
#
# COMPACT_ATOMS: atom_id res chain seq x y z
N MET A 1 -19.21 18.18 8.53
CA MET A 1 -18.10 18.71 7.69
C MET A 1 -17.47 17.50 7.03
N PRO A 2 -17.54 17.33 5.69
CA PRO A 2 -16.87 16.21 5.07
C PRO A 2 -15.38 16.43 5.27
N THR A 3 -14.75 15.56 6.06
CA THR A 3 -13.30 15.44 6.17
C THR A 3 -12.77 15.28 4.76
N GLU A 4 -12.19 16.33 4.19
CA GLU A 4 -11.46 16.23 2.94
C GLU A 4 -10.41 15.13 3.15
N ASN A 5 -10.67 13.96 2.59
CA ASN A 5 -9.78 12.82 2.65
C ASN A 5 -8.64 13.09 1.66
N ARG A 6 -7.81 14.11 1.95
CA ARG A 6 -6.69 14.53 1.10
C ARG A 6 -5.71 13.37 1.07
N THR A 7 -5.81 12.55 0.04
CA THR A 7 -4.84 11.50 -0.25
C THR A 7 -3.48 12.14 -0.42
N ALA A 8 -2.61 11.96 0.57
CA ALA A 8 -1.20 12.33 0.46
C ALA A 8 -0.49 11.35 -0.49
N ARG A 9 0.37 11.87 -1.38
CA ARG A 9 1.20 11.03 -2.23
C ARG A 9 2.46 10.62 -1.46
N LEU A 10 2.70 9.32 -1.38
CA LEU A 10 3.93 8.74 -0.85
C LEU A 10 4.74 8.17 -2.01
N THR A 11 5.92 8.71 -2.25
CA THR A 11 6.87 8.19 -3.26
C THR A 11 7.92 7.34 -2.55
N ILE A 12 8.03 6.07 -2.94
CA ILE A 12 9.03 5.14 -2.41
C ILE A 12 9.90 4.61 -3.56
N LEU A 13 11.20 4.50 -3.32
CA LEU A 13 12.11 3.79 -4.21
C LEU A 13 12.11 2.31 -3.83
N ILE A 14 11.93 1.45 -4.83
CA ILE A 14 11.98 0.00 -4.68
C ILE A 14 12.84 -0.57 -5.80
N ASP A 15 13.54 -1.67 -5.49
CA ASP A 15 14.27 -2.44 -6.49
C ASP A 15 13.36 -2.82 -7.68
N PRO A 16 13.84 -2.66 -8.93
CA PRO A 16 13.03 -2.91 -10.13
C PRO A 16 12.57 -4.37 -10.24
N ARG A 17 13.34 -5.35 -9.76
CA ARG A 17 12.94 -6.76 -9.79
C ARG A 17 11.78 -7.00 -8.83
N LYS A 18 11.84 -6.42 -7.62
CA LYS A 18 10.74 -6.49 -6.66
C LYS A 18 9.48 -5.80 -7.19
N LYS A 19 9.63 -4.66 -7.87
CA LYS A 19 8.50 -3.99 -8.54
C LYS A 19 7.81 -4.90 -9.55
N THR A 20 8.57 -5.54 -10.44
CA THR A 20 8.02 -6.46 -11.44
C THR A 20 7.30 -7.65 -10.81
N VAL A 21 7.86 -8.22 -9.74
CA VAL A 21 7.20 -9.32 -9.00
C VAL A 21 5.89 -8.83 -8.39
N LEU A 22 5.90 -7.68 -7.72
CA LEU A 22 4.70 -7.08 -7.14
C LEU A 22 3.62 -6.84 -8.20
N GLU A 23 3.97 -6.25 -9.34
CA GLU A 23 3.05 -6.00 -10.45
C GLU A 23 2.43 -7.29 -11.00
N ARG A 24 3.22 -8.36 -11.14
CA ARG A 24 2.71 -9.67 -11.59
C ARG A 24 1.75 -10.31 -10.58
N LEU A 25 2.09 -10.25 -9.30
CA LEU A 25 1.22 -10.76 -8.24
C LEU A 25 -0.10 -9.98 -8.20
N CYS A 26 -0.02 -8.65 -8.25
CA CYS A 26 -1.18 -7.77 -8.28
C CYS A 26 -2.10 -8.07 -9.48
N ALA A 27 -1.53 -8.30 -10.66
CA ALA A 27 -2.28 -8.66 -11.86
C ALA A 27 -3.00 -10.02 -11.77
N GLY A 28 -2.50 -10.95 -10.96
CA GLY A 28 -3.15 -12.24 -10.73
C GLY A 28 -4.33 -12.16 -9.75
N ASP A 29 -4.26 -11.24 -8.79
CA ASP A 29 -5.26 -11.04 -7.72
C ASP A 29 -6.28 -9.94 -8.02
N ASP A 30 -6.31 -9.37 -9.23
CA ASP A 30 -7.14 -8.21 -9.60
C ASP A 30 -6.93 -6.99 -8.67
N THR A 31 -5.71 -6.81 -8.19
CA THR A 31 -5.33 -5.70 -7.30
C THR A 31 -4.31 -4.79 -7.97
N THR A 32 -4.15 -3.58 -7.44
CA THR A 32 -3.08 -2.65 -7.84
C THR A 32 -1.97 -2.64 -6.79
N PRO A 33 -0.70 -2.40 -7.19
CA PRO A 33 0.40 -2.26 -6.25
C PRO A 33 0.13 -1.22 -5.16
N SER A 34 -0.54 -0.12 -5.49
CA SER A 34 -0.90 0.91 -4.51
C SER A 34 -1.94 0.45 -3.49
N GLN A 35 -2.87 -0.44 -3.86
CA GLN A 35 -3.81 -1.03 -2.89
C GLN A 35 -3.08 -1.95 -1.92
N VAL A 36 -2.21 -2.82 -2.42
CA VAL A 36 -1.40 -3.74 -1.59
C VAL A 36 -0.50 -2.94 -0.65
N VAL A 37 0.23 -1.93 -1.15
CA VAL A 37 1.10 -1.10 -0.32
C VAL A 37 0.31 -0.34 0.75
N ARG A 38 -0.89 0.17 0.44
CA ARG A 38 -1.75 0.80 1.46
C ARG A 38 -2.18 -0.18 2.55
N GLN A 39 -2.52 -1.40 2.18
CA GLN A 39 -2.90 -2.43 3.15
C GLN A 39 -1.71 -2.80 4.05
N LEU A 40 -0.52 -2.97 3.47
CA LEU A 40 0.71 -3.22 4.22
C LEU A 40 1.03 -2.07 5.20
N ILE A 41 0.87 -0.82 4.77
CA ILE A 41 1.09 0.35 5.63
C ILE A 41 0.08 0.37 6.78
N ARG A 42 -1.21 0.12 6.48
CA ARG A 42 -2.28 0.09 7.49
C ARG A 42 -2.00 -0.99 8.53
N ASP A 43 -1.77 -2.20 8.08
CA ASP A 43 -1.49 -3.36 8.92
C ASP A 43 -0.24 -3.13 9.79
N TYR A 44 0.83 -2.55 9.21
CA TYR A 44 2.02 -2.15 9.97
C TYR A 44 1.72 -1.11 11.06
N ILE A 45 0.91 -0.10 10.75
CA ILE A 45 0.50 0.93 11.73
C ILE A 45 -0.35 0.29 12.82
N GLU A 46 -1.33 -0.56 12.49
CA GLU A 46 -2.20 -1.24 13.45
C GLU A 46 -1.37 -2.13 14.39
N GLN A 47 -0.49 -2.97 13.84
CA GLN A 47 0.41 -3.83 14.61
C GLN A 47 1.31 -3.05 15.58
N LYS A 48 1.77 -1.86 15.18
CA LYS A 48 2.69 -1.04 15.99
C LYS A 48 1.99 -0.08 16.95
N SER A 49 0.77 0.34 16.62
CA SER A 49 0.03 1.33 17.40
C SER A 49 -0.87 0.71 18.46
N GLY A 50 -1.01 -0.63 18.47
CA GLY A 50 -1.72 -1.36 19.53
C GLY A 50 -3.23 -1.12 19.58
N HIS A 51 -3.82 -0.54 18.53
CA HIS A 51 -5.27 -0.39 18.40
C HIS A 51 -5.84 -1.65 17.75
N SER A 52 -6.14 -2.66 18.57
CA SER A 52 -7.05 -3.75 18.22
C SER A 52 -8.46 -3.45 18.71
#